data_AF-A0A257NR91-F1
#
_entry.id   AF-A0A257NR91-F1
#
_cell.length_a   1.000
_cell.length_b   1.000
_cell.length_c   1.000
_cell.angle_alpha   90.00
_cell.angle_beta   90.00
_cell.angle_gamma   90.00
#
_symmetry.space_group_name_H-M   'P 1'
#
loop_
_entity.id
_entity.type
_entity.pdbx_description
1 polymer ?
#
loop_
_entity_poly.entity_id
_entity_poly.type
_entity_poly.pdbx_seq_one_letter_code
_entity_poly.pdbx_strand_id
1 'polypeptide(L)'
;MKNVQKITTVFAATALIVSMGVANAADQAEYDKAKAATMAEVKKVEKEGIAPWNPTAKDPILKKSDELAAKGNFEGAIKYANYIASLQPIAIKEWKDQPNPGPYKP
;
A
#
# COMPACT_ATOMS: atom_id res chain seq x y z
N MET A 1 -19.91 54.58 -37.36
CA MET A 1 -19.12 53.57 -38.09
C MET A 1 -17.75 53.44 -37.43
N LYS A 2 -17.39 52.25 -36.92
CA LYS A 2 -16.04 51.64 -36.94
C LYS A 2 -16.09 50.28 -36.21
N ASN A 3 -16.52 49.30 -36.99
CA ASN A 3 -16.14 47.90 -37.10
C ASN A 3 -15.25 47.23 -36.02
N VAL A 4 -15.84 46.15 -35.47
CA VAL A 4 -15.41 44.72 -35.42
C VAL A 4 -14.02 44.36 -34.85
N GLN A 5 -14.02 43.24 -34.11
CA GLN A 5 -12.94 42.26 -33.86
C GLN A 5 -12.45 42.28 -32.39
N LYS A 6 -12.34 41.19 -31.62
CA LYS A 6 -12.20 39.76 -31.95
C LYS A 6 -12.10 38.94 -30.63
N ILE A 7 -12.45 37.66 -30.70
CA ILE A 7 -11.78 36.51 -30.02
C ILE A 7 -12.14 36.20 -28.55
N THR A 8 -13.10 35.27 -28.42
CA THR A 8 -13.00 34.01 -27.64
C THR A 8 -12.10 34.01 -26.41
N THR A 9 -12.70 34.13 -25.23
CA THR A 9 -12.10 33.68 -23.96
C THR A 9 -12.61 32.27 -23.64
N VAL A 10 -12.26 31.31 -24.49
CA VAL A 10 -12.20 29.90 -24.09
C VAL A 10 -10.82 29.73 -23.50
N PHE A 11 -10.68 29.51 -22.19
CA PHE A 11 -9.55 28.83 -21.51
C PHE A 11 -9.64 29.12 -20.00
N ALA A 12 -10.66 28.57 -19.34
CA ALA A 12 -10.74 28.51 -17.88
C ALA A 12 -11.08 27.10 -17.41
N ALA A 13 -10.52 26.07 -18.06
CA ALA A 13 -10.81 24.68 -17.75
C ALA A 13 -9.57 23.75 -17.78
N THR A 14 -8.35 24.29 -17.65
CA THR A 14 -7.11 23.48 -17.63
C THR A 14 -6.40 23.44 -16.27
N ALA A 15 -6.83 24.19 -15.26
CA ALA A 15 -6.23 24.13 -13.93
C ALA A 15 -6.65 22.91 -13.10
N LEU A 16 -7.81 22.30 -13.41
CA LEU A 16 -8.35 21.15 -12.66
C LEU A 16 -7.68 19.81 -13.01
N ILE A 17 -6.95 19.71 -14.12
CA ILE A 17 -6.32 18.45 -14.55
C ILE A 17 -4.94 18.27 -13.92
N VAL A 18 -4.26 19.35 -13.55
CA VAL A 18 -2.92 19.28 -12.95
C VAL A 18 -2.98 18.85 -11.48
N SER A 19 -4.01 19.26 -10.73
CA SER A 19 -4.16 18.92 -9.30
C SER A 19 -4.49 17.43 -9.07
N MET A 20 -5.19 16.79 -9.99
CA MET A 20 -5.54 15.36 -9.87
C MET A 20 -4.34 14.43 -10.12
N GLY A 21 -3.37 14.85 -10.95
CA GLY A 21 -2.16 14.06 -11.24
C GLY A 21 -1.15 14.02 -10.08
N VAL A 22 -1.08 15.09 -9.29
CA VAL A 22 -0.11 15.19 -8.17
C VAL A 22 -0.58 14.43 -6.93
N ALA A 23 -1.89 14.42 -6.64
CA ALA A 23 -2.45 13.65 -5.52
C ALA A 23 -2.20 12.13 -5.71
N ASN A 24 -2.51 11.60 -6.90
CA ASN A 24 -2.27 10.18 -7.22
C ASN A 24 -0.81 9.75 -7.06
N ALA A 25 0.15 10.64 -7.36
CA ALA A 25 1.57 10.32 -7.26
C ALA A 25 2.07 10.31 -5.80
N ALA A 26 1.59 11.23 -4.97
CA ALA A 26 1.90 11.26 -3.54
C ALA A 26 1.31 10.06 -2.81
N ASP A 27 0.04 9.73 -3.10
CA ASP A 27 -0.67 8.61 -2.49
C ASP A 27 -0.08 7.25 -2.92
N GLN A 28 0.37 7.13 -4.18
CA GLN A 28 1.11 5.97 -4.66
C GLN A 28 2.45 5.81 -3.92
N ALA A 29 3.20 6.90 -3.73
CA ALA A 29 4.46 6.86 -3.00
C ALA A 29 4.26 6.46 -1.52
N GLU A 30 3.17 6.91 -0.91
CA GLU A 30 2.81 6.52 0.46
C GLU A 30 2.40 5.04 0.53
N TYR A 31 1.66 4.56 -0.46
CA TYR A 31 1.36 3.14 -0.61
C TYR A 31 2.63 2.28 -0.76
N ASP A 32 3.54 2.67 -1.65
CA ASP A 32 4.78 1.94 -1.88
C ASP A 32 5.65 1.89 -0.61
N LYS A 33 5.67 2.98 0.15
CA LYS A 33 6.34 3.04 1.46
C LYS A 33 5.70 2.09 2.47
N ALA A 34 4.37 2.06 2.56
CA ALA A 34 3.64 1.15 3.45
C ALA A 34 3.88 -0.33 3.07
N LYS A 35 3.86 -0.64 1.77
CA LYS A 35 4.16 -1.97 1.24
C LYS A 35 5.60 -2.40 1.56
N ALA A 36 6.57 -1.51 1.35
CA ALA A 36 7.98 -1.78 1.66
C ALA A 36 8.20 -2.03 3.16
N ALA A 37 7.60 -1.22 4.03
CA ALA A 37 7.66 -1.41 5.49
C ALA A 37 7.05 -2.74 5.92
N THR A 38 5.88 -3.08 5.37
CA THR A 38 5.21 -4.36 5.61
C THR A 38 6.08 -5.55 5.23
N MET A 39 6.69 -5.50 4.03
CA MET A 39 7.59 -6.56 3.56
C MET A 39 8.87 -6.64 4.39
N ALA A 40 9.35 -5.54 4.95
CA ALA A 40 10.50 -5.53 5.86
C ALA A 40 10.19 -6.27 7.16
N GLU A 41 9.01 -6.04 7.75
CA GLU A 41 8.57 -6.78 8.95
C GLU A 41 8.40 -8.27 8.66
N VAL A 42 7.75 -8.64 7.55
CA VAL A 42 7.64 -10.05 7.15
C VAL A 42 9.01 -10.70 7.00
N LYS A 43 9.95 -10.04 6.31
CA LYS A 43 11.33 -10.55 6.14
C LYS A 43 12.06 -10.66 7.47
N LYS A 44 11.78 -9.78 8.44
CA LYS A 44 12.38 -9.85 9.77
C LYS A 44 11.91 -11.11 10.50
N VAL A 45 10.61 -11.41 10.46
CA VAL A 45 10.04 -12.64 11.02
C VAL A 45 10.60 -13.88 10.33
N GLU A 46 10.62 -13.89 8.99
CA GLU A 46 11.20 -15.00 8.20
C GLU A 46 12.69 -15.23 8.51
N LYS A 47 13.48 -14.16 8.72
CA LYS A 47 14.91 -14.24 9.09
C LYS A 47 15.15 -14.85 10.47
N GLU A 48 14.22 -14.68 11.40
CA GLU A 48 14.28 -15.31 12.73
C GLU A 48 13.90 -16.81 12.68
N GLY A 49 13.61 -17.36 11.49
CA GLY A 49 13.11 -18.71 11.30
C GLY A 49 11.65 -18.88 11.71
N ILE A 50 10.97 -17.77 12.01
CA ILE A 50 9.58 -17.74 12.44
C ILE A 50 8.70 -17.74 11.19
N ALA A 51 7.70 -18.62 11.15
CA ALA A 51 6.69 -18.54 10.13
C ALA A 51 5.85 -17.25 10.34
N PRO A 52 5.78 -16.33 9.36
CA PRO A 52 4.91 -15.17 9.48
C PRO A 52 3.45 -15.62 9.68
N TRP A 53 2.63 -14.82 10.37
CA TRP A 53 1.29 -15.25 10.86
C TRP A 53 0.40 -15.85 9.77
N ASN A 54 0.58 -15.39 8.53
CA ASN A 54 -0.20 -15.85 7.41
C ASN A 54 0.63 -15.88 6.12
N PRO A 55 1.47 -16.91 5.91
CA PRO A 55 2.32 -16.99 4.73
C PRO A 55 1.49 -17.25 3.47
N THR A 56 0.37 -17.96 3.60
CA THR A 56 -0.57 -18.29 2.51
C THR A 56 -1.50 -17.14 2.14
N ALA A 57 -1.88 -16.26 3.08
CA ALA A 57 -2.67 -15.07 2.77
C ALA A 57 -1.82 -13.81 2.52
N LYS A 58 -0.51 -13.83 2.79
CA LYS A 58 0.40 -12.72 2.46
C LYS A 58 0.20 -12.27 1.00
N ASP A 59 0.33 -13.20 0.06
CA ASP A 59 0.28 -12.88 -1.36
C ASP A 59 -1.12 -12.44 -1.82
N PRO A 60 -2.23 -13.11 -1.43
CA PRO A 60 -3.58 -12.62 -1.69
C PRO A 60 -3.88 -11.23 -1.10
N ILE A 61 -3.40 -10.92 0.11
CA ILE A 61 -3.65 -9.63 0.77
C ILE A 61 -2.84 -8.51 0.12
N LEU A 62 -1.56 -8.77 -0.21
CA LEU A 62 -0.73 -7.81 -0.96
C LEU A 62 -1.28 -7.59 -2.37
N LYS A 63 -1.75 -8.65 -3.03
CA LYS A 63 -2.42 -8.54 -4.33
C LYS A 63 -3.69 -7.69 -4.22
N LYS A 64 -4.50 -7.90 -3.18
CA LYS A 64 -5.71 -7.09 -2.95
C LYS A 64 -5.37 -5.62 -2.72
N SER A 65 -4.29 -5.37 -2.00
CA SER A 65 -3.74 -4.04 -1.79
C SER A 65 -3.29 -3.39 -3.10
N ASP A 66 -2.56 -4.11 -3.95
CA ASP A 66 -2.14 -3.66 -5.27
C ASP A 66 -3.34 -3.36 -6.19
N GLU A 67 -4.38 -4.21 -6.16
CA GLU A 67 -5.63 -3.99 -6.90
C GLU A 67 -6.38 -2.73 -6.44
N LEU A 68 -6.30 -2.37 -5.16
CA LEU A 68 -6.91 -1.15 -4.61
C LEU A 68 -6.12 0.09 -5.03
N ALA A 69 -4.79 0.04 -4.93
CA ALA A 69 -3.91 1.11 -5.38
C ALA A 69 -4.09 1.37 -6.89
N ALA A 70 -4.16 0.32 -7.71
CA ALA A 70 -4.42 0.44 -9.15
C ALA A 70 -5.79 1.07 -9.49
N LYS A 71 -6.75 1.02 -8.56
CA LYS A 71 -8.06 1.69 -8.68
C LYS A 71 -8.06 3.11 -8.11
N GLY A 72 -6.92 3.62 -7.67
CA GLY A 72 -6.79 4.91 -6.98
C GLY A 72 -7.28 4.90 -5.53
N ASN A 73 -7.63 3.72 -4.99
CA ASN A 73 -8.02 3.58 -3.58
C ASN A 73 -6.78 3.29 -2.72
N PHE A 74 -5.96 4.31 -2.55
CA PHE A 74 -4.72 4.22 -1.77
C PHE A 74 -4.96 4.04 -0.29
N GLU A 75 -5.99 4.67 0.28
CA GLU A 75 -6.34 4.51 1.69
C GLU A 75 -6.67 3.04 2.00
N GLY A 76 -7.45 2.38 1.14
CA GLY A 76 -7.74 0.95 1.22
C GLY A 76 -6.49 0.09 1.03
N ALA A 77 -5.65 0.42 0.04
CA ALA A 77 -4.39 -0.29 -0.20
C ALA A 77 -3.46 -0.23 1.02
N ILE A 78 -3.20 0.97 1.54
CA ILE A 78 -2.37 1.21 2.73
C ILE A 78 -2.95 0.44 3.93
N LYS A 79 -4.27 0.46 4.13
CA LYS A 79 -4.93 -0.29 5.21
C LYS A 79 -4.65 -1.79 5.13
N TYR A 80 -4.74 -2.39 3.94
CA TYR A 80 -4.46 -3.82 3.76
C TYR A 80 -2.97 -4.14 3.91
N ALA A 81 -2.07 -3.29 3.42
CA ALA A 81 -0.63 -3.45 3.63
C ALA A 81 -0.29 -3.42 5.14
N ASN A 82 -0.76 -2.38 5.84
CA ASN A 82 -0.54 -2.23 7.29
C ASN A 82 -1.16 -3.36 8.11
N TYR A 83 -2.27 -3.95 7.64
CA TYR A 83 -2.87 -5.11 8.29
C TYR A 83 -1.89 -6.30 8.35
N ILE A 84 -1.18 -6.62 7.26
CA ILE A 84 -0.17 -7.69 7.27
C ILE A 84 0.96 -7.37 8.26
N ALA A 85 1.41 -6.12 8.31
CA ALA A 85 2.45 -5.69 9.24
C ALA A 85 2.00 -5.88 10.70
N SER A 86 0.75 -5.55 11.02
CA SER A 86 0.17 -5.72 12.36
C SER A 86 0.07 -7.18 12.82
N LEU A 87 0.05 -8.13 11.89
CA LEU A 87 0.01 -9.56 12.21
C LEU A 87 1.40 -10.12 12.57
N GLN A 88 2.49 -9.48 12.15
CA GLN A 88 3.85 -9.99 12.39
C GLN A 88 4.23 -10.04 13.89
N PRO A 89 3.94 -9.01 14.71
CA PRO A 89 4.15 -9.10 16.15
C PRO A 89 3.36 -10.24 16.82
N ILE A 90 2.16 -10.54 16.30
CA ILE A 90 1.34 -11.66 16.79
C ILE A 90 2.03 -12.97 16.45
N ALA A 91 2.54 -13.14 15.23
CA ALA A 91 3.34 -14.32 14.86
C ALA A 91 4.55 -14.53 15.78
N ILE A 92 5.31 -13.46 16.04
CA ILE A 92 6.48 -13.53 16.93
C ILE A 92 6.06 -13.96 18.33
N LYS A 93 4.98 -13.39 18.88
CA LYS A 93 4.48 -13.72 20.21
C LYS A 93 4.06 -15.17 20.29
N GLU A 94 3.18 -15.60 19.38
CA GLU A 94 2.63 -16.96 19.35
C GLU A 94 3.72 -18.01 19.11
N TRP A 95 4.72 -17.68 18.28
CA TRP A 95 5.90 -18.53 18.09
C TRP A 95 6.73 -18.71 19.37
N LYS A 96 6.94 -17.62 20.12
CA LYS A 96 7.68 -17.65 21.39
C LYS A 96 6.92 -18.34 22.52
N ASP A 97 5.60 -18.19 22.53
CA ASP A 97 4.71 -18.76 23.56
C ASP A 97 4.42 -20.25 23.31
N GLN A 98 4.75 -20.81 22.13
CA GLN A 98 4.60 -22.23 21.86
C GLN A 98 5.63 -23.07 22.66
N PRO A 99 5.19 -23.98 23.55
CA PRO A 99 6.08 -24.78 24.39
C PRO A 99 6.91 -25.80 23.59
N ASN A 100 6.48 -26.13 22.37
CA ASN A 100 7.21 -26.95 21.41
C ASN A 100 6.72 -26.60 19.99
N PRO A 101 7.37 -25.68 19.25
CA PRO A 101 6.87 -25.19 17.95
C PRO A 101 6.95 -26.22 16.80
N GLY A 102 7.15 -27.50 17.10
CA GLY A 102 7.36 -28.55 16.11
C GLY A 102 8.69 -28.39 15.37
N PRO A 103 8.93 -29.13 14.27
CA PRO A 103 10.22 -29.21 13.57
C PRO A 103 10.66 -27.93 12.87
N TYR A 104 9.97 -26.80 13.10
CA TYR A 104 10.31 -25.50 12.53
C TYR A 104 11.18 -24.65 13.46
N LYS A 105 11.54 -25.14 14.65
CA LYS A 105 12.65 -24.57 15.43
C LYS A 105 13.97 -24.99 14.75
N PRO A 106 14.84 -24.08 14.31
CA PRO A 106 16.15 -24.43 13.77
C PRO A 106 17.01 -25.16 14.81
#